data_AF-A0A5N7ZH00-F1
#
_entry.id   AF-A0A5N7ZH00-F1
#
_cell.length_a   1.000
_cell.length_b   1.000
_cell.length_c   1.000
_cell.angle_alpha   90.00
_cell.angle_beta   90.00
_cell.angle_gamma   90.00
#
_symmetry.space_group_name_H-M   'P 1'
#
loop_
_entity.id
_entity.type
_entity.pdbx_description
1 polymer ?
#
loop_
_entity_poly.entity_id
_entity_poly.type
_entity_poly.pdbx_seq_one_letter_code
_entity_poly.pdbx_strand_id
1 'polypeptide(L)'
;MENYYAKAVSPFGMEFEIPVTEEGMLQISSALKVKSLETNALQVFCRNNELQTLVAPHAISVGCNKNKLTALHLENAESVHCGENKITELYAPKATVVKCYINQLTELRLDSAVEIECYGNDDLKVIYAPNLRKIDRFEDLVQTEDFASRKEIDITLKNHFDRRNPEGYTTETFALEIALDLDKPRTVDTITFAISIYDPAVQFEVYLMKRNDAFDLNDSIALPFAVDKPMRFACSVPIRSYETGTKNLLDIIREMPESERVYEREFHIDVTCYLESQNTQDKSFTKTFEIDNPFAGRYQWDTDTFTEPATMEQDAKFLP
;
A
#
# COMPACT_ATOMS: atom_id res chain seq x y z
N MET A 1 28.35 32.85 2.69
CA MET A 1 26.94 32.88 3.07
C MET A 1 26.16 33.17 1.80
N GLU A 2 25.20 32.32 1.46
CA GLU A 2 24.25 32.65 0.39
C GLU A 2 23.42 33.84 0.86
N ASN A 3 23.36 34.90 0.04
CA ASN A 3 22.54 36.05 0.35
C ASN A 3 21.13 35.77 -0.14
N TYR A 4 20.26 35.33 0.78
CA TYR A 4 18.85 35.13 0.49
C TYR A 4 18.11 36.48 0.37
N TYR A 5 17.15 36.55 -0.54
CA TYR A 5 16.31 37.72 -0.76
C TYR A 5 14.87 37.34 -1.05
N ALA A 6 13.95 38.27 -0.80
CA ALA A 6 12.57 38.18 -1.26
C ALA A 6 12.06 39.57 -1.63
N LYS A 7 11.64 39.72 -2.89
CA LYS A 7 11.04 40.93 -3.44
C LYS A 7 9.56 40.69 -3.69
N ALA A 8 8.73 41.49 -3.05
CA ALA A 8 7.29 41.36 -3.09
C ALA A 8 6.65 42.60 -3.71
N VAL A 9 5.55 42.39 -4.42
CA VAL A 9 4.71 43.47 -4.97
C VAL A 9 3.35 43.42 -4.31
N SER A 10 2.92 44.53 -3.72
CA SER A 10 1.58 44.68 -3.13
C SER A 10 0.47 44.70 -4.20
N PRO A 11 -0.81 44.58 -3.83
CA PRO A 11 -1.93 44.73 -4.76
C PRO A 11 -1.95 46.08 -5.50
N PHE A 12 -1.37 47.11 -4.89
CA PHE A 12 -1.28 48.48 -5.42
C PHE A 12 -0.03 48.73 -6.26
N GLY A 13 0.81 47.70 -6.49
CA GLY A 13 2.02 47.81 -7.30
C GLY A 13 3.25 48.35 -6.56
N MET A 14 3.16 48.60 -5.25
CA MET A 14 4.34 48.97 -4.45
C MET A 14 5.23 47.76 -4.24
N GLU A 15 6.51 47.90 -4.57
CA GLU A 15 7.57 46.91 -4.32
C GLU A 15 8.13 47.08 -2.91
N PHE A 16 8.44 45.97 -2.25
CA PHE A 16 9.09 45.96 -0.94
C PHE A 16 9.83 44.64 -0.74
N GLU A 17 10.84 44.66 0.13
CA GLU A 17 11.57 43.47 0.51
C GLU A 17 10.93 42.81 1.73
N ILE A 18 10.95 41.48 1.75
CA ILE A 18 10.54 40.69 2.91
C ILE A 18 11.79 40.00 3.46
N PRO A 19 12.03 40.06 4.77
CA PRO A 19 13.18 39.38 5.36
C PRO A 19 13.11 37.87 5.12
N VAL A 20 14.24 37.30 4.71
CA VAL A 20 14.48 35.86 4.64
C VAL A 20 15.48 35.52 5.75
N THR A 21 15.28 34.40 6.43
CA THR A 21 16.23 33.97 7.48
C THR A 21 17.57 33.54 6.88
N GLU A 22 18.59 33.41 7.72
CA GLU A 22 19.92 32.95 7.31
C GLU A 22 19.90 31.52 6.76
N GLU A 23 18.92 30.71 7.18
CA GLU A 23 18.67 29.35 6.69
C GLU A 23 17.86 29.31 5.39
N GLY A 24 17.52 30.47 4.81
CA GLY A 24 16.76 30.54 3.57
C GLY A 24 15.27 30.27 3.74
N MET A 25 14.69 30.57 4.91
CA MET A 25 13.25 30.48 5.14
C MET A 25 12.57 31.84 4.94
N LEU A 26 11.55 31.85 4.08
CA LEU A 26 10.68 32.99 3.84
C LEU A 26 9.25 32.65 4.27
N GLN A 27 8.71 33.43 5.21
CA GLN A 27 7.33 33.33 5.63
C GLN A 27 6.60 34.66 5.42
N ILE A 28 5.54 34.64 4.63
CA ILE A 28 4.74 35.81 4.29
C ILE A 28 3.40 35.73 5.04
N SER A 29 3.14 36.75 5.86
CA SER A 29 1.83 36.90 6.51
C SER A 29 0.73 37.16 5.48
N SER A 30 -0.40 36.49 5.62
CA SER A 30 -1.60 36.73 4.80
C SER A 30 -2.18 38.14 4.92
N ALA A 31 -1.77 38.90 5.95
CA ALA A 31 -2.15 40.30 6.12
C ALA A 31 -1.53 41.22 5.05
N LEU A 32 -0.40 40.82 4.46
CA LEU A 32 0.30 41.61 3.45
C LEU A 32 -0.38 41.61 2.09
N LYS A 33 -1.20 40.59 1.81
CA LYS A 33 -1.96 40.44 0.56
C LYS A 33 -1.09 40.60 -0.68
N VAL A 34 0.11 40.01 -0.65
CA VAL A 34 1.10 40.14 -1.73
C VAL A 34 0.53 39.63 -3.05
N LYS A 35 0.80 40.36 -4.14
CA LYS A 35 0.37 40.07 -5.52
C LYS A 35 1.44 39.34 -6.34
N SER A 36 2.72 39.65 -6.14
CA SER A 36 3.82 38.95 -6.81
C SER A 36 4.98 38.75 -5.87
N LEU A 37 5.69 37.63 -6.00
CA LEU A 37 6.87 37.30 -5.20
C LEU A 37 7.99 36.73 -6.07
N GLU A 38 9.20 37.27 -5.89
CA GLU A 38 10.45 36.70 -6.41
C GLU A 38 11.42 36.47 -5.25
N THR A 39 11.99 35.27 -5.14
CA THR A 39 12.90 34.91 -4.05
C THR A 39 13.85 33.78 -4.46
N ASN A 40 15.03 33.74 -3.84
CA ASN A 40 15.95 32.59 -3.89
C ASN A 40 15.94 31.76 -2.60
N ALA A 41 14.96 31.96 -1.71
CA ALA A 41 14.79 31.19 -0.48
C ALA A 41 14.60 29.68 -0.77
N LEU A 42 15.11 28.83 0.13
CA LEU A 42 14.95 27.37 0.05
C LEU A 42 13.55 26.92 0.53
N GLN A 43 12.96 27.66 1.48
CA GLN A 43 11.64 27.35 2.03
C GLN A 43 10.73 28.58 1.89
N VAL A 44 9.62 28.44 1.16
CA VAL A 44 8.75 29.56 0.82
C VAL A 44 7.31 29.29 1.29
N PHE A 45 6.87 29.99 2.32
CA PHE A 45 5.52 29.89 2.88
C PHE A 45 4.75 31.19 2.70
N CYS A 46 3.83 31.21 1.73
CA CYS A 46 3.11 32.41 1.29
C CYS A 46 1.59 32.19 1.15
N ARG A 47 1.02 31.33 2.00
CA ARG A 47 -0.40 30.97 2.01
C ARG A 47 -1.32 32.19 2.21
N ASN A 48 -2.50 32.16 1.57
CA ASN A 48 -3.61 33.10 1.81
C ASN A 48 -3.29 34.57 1.47
N ASN A 49 -2.52 34.77 0.40
CA ASN A 49 -2.24 36.08 -0.19
C ASN A 49 -3.07 36.26 -1.47
N GLU A 50 -2.66 37.17 -2.35
CA GLU A 50 -3.30 37.45 -3.63
C GLU A 50 -2.34 37.14 -4.79
N LEU A 51 -1.40 36.21 -4.58
CA LEU A 51 -0.28 35.99 -5.50
C LEU A 51 -0.80 35.54 -6.86
N GLN A 52 -0.44 36.30 -7.90
CA GLN A 52 -0.64 35.97 -9.31
C GLN A 52 0.64 35.37 -9.91
N THR A 53 1.79 35.68 -9.32
CA THR A 53 3.11 35.21 -9.77
C THR A 53 3.98 34.85 -8.58
N LEU A 54 4.63 33.69 -8.67
CA LEU A 54 5.64 33.22 -7.72
C LEU A 54 6.85 32.73 -8.52
N VAL A 55 8.01 33.36 -8.31
CA VAL A 55 9.30 32.97 -8.88
C VAL A 55 10.22 32.53 -7.74
N ALA A 56 10.47 31.23 -7.63
CA ALA A 56 11.26 30.65 -6.55
C ALA A 56 12.11 29.45 -7.06
N PRO A 57 13.09 29.69 -7.95
CA PRO A 57 13.78 28.63 -8.69
C PRO A 57 14.63 27.69 -7.79
N HIS A 58 15.02 28.15 -6.60
CA HIS A 58 15.86 27.40 -5.66
C HIS A 58 15.07 26.78 -4.50
N ALA A 59 13.74 26.99 -4.47
CA ALA A 59 12.94 26.50 -3.37
C ALA A 59 12.84 24.96 -3.40
N ILE A 60 13.09 24.35 -2.25
CA ILE A 60 12.98 22.92 -1.99
C ILE A 60 11.59 22.61 -1.40
N SER A 61 11.05 23.52 -0.59
CA SER A 61 9.72 23.39 0.03
C SER A 61 8.89 24.65 -0.23
N VAL A 62 7.71 24.48 -0.82
CA VAL A 62 6.84 25.60 -1.20
C VAL A 62 5.41 25.37 -0.68
N GLY A 63 4.93 26.31 0.13
CA GLY A 63 3.54 26.40 0.57
C GLY A 63 2.88 27.69 0.10
N CYS A 64 2.16 27.64 -1.01
CA CYS A 64 1.49 28.77 -1.65
C CYS A 64 -0.03 28.59 -1.80
N ASN A 65 -0.65 27.80 -0.91
CA ASN A 65 -2.09 27.55 -0.92
C ASN A 65 -2.92 28.86 -0.83
N LYS A 66 -4.14 28.87 -1.38
CA LYS A 66 -5.08 30.00 -1.31
C LYS A 66 -4.49 31.29 -1.90
N ASN A 67 -4.14 31.23 -3.18
CA ASN A 67 -3.64 32.39 -3.93
C ASN A 67 -4.40 32.48 -5.27
N LYS A 68 -3.86 33.20 -6.26
CA LYS A 68 -4.44 33.41 -7.60
C LYS A 68 -3.47 32.99 -8.71
N LEU A 69 -2.56 32.06 -8.41
CA LEU A 69 -1.56 31.57 -9.36
C LEU A 69 -2.25 30.85 -10.52
N THR A 70 -1.76 31.06 -11.74
CA THR A 70 -2.25 30.40 -12.97
C THR A 70 -1.26 29.41 -13.55
N ALA A 71 0.03 29.60 -13.28
CA ALA A 71 1.09 28.65 -13.56
C ALA A 71 2.06 28.62 -12.37
N LEU A 72 2.73 27.48 -12.17
CA LEU A 72 3.72 27.32 -11.12
C LEU A 72 4.86 26.41 -11.60
N HIS A 73 6.08 26.97 -11.65
CA HIS A 73 7.29 26.26 -12.05
C HIS A 73 8.28 26.23 -10.89
N LEU A 74 8.60 25.03 -10.40
CA LEU A 74 9.44 24.78 -9.24
C LEU A 74 10.42 23.63 -9.54
N GLU A 75 11.49 23.93 -10.26
CA GLU A 75 12.49 22.97 -10.74
C GLU A 75 13.08 22.08 -9.63
N ASN A 76 13.29 22.66 -8.44
CA ASN A 76 13.99 22.02 -7.33
C ASN A 76 13.09 21.60 -6.17
N ALA A 77 11.79 21.86 -6.24
CA ALA A 77 10.93 21.60 -5.09
C ALA A 77 10.68 20.10 -4.92
N GLU A 78 10.90 19.62 -3.69
CA GLU A 78 10.60 18.25 -3.26
C GLU A 78 9.23 18.15 -2.57
N SER A 79 8.75 19.25 -1.99
CA SER A 79 7.42 19.36 -1.37
C SER A 79 6.69 20.60 -1.88
N VAL A 80 5.50 20.40 -2.47
CA VAL A 80 4.73 21.47 -3.11
C VAL A 80 3.29 21.45 -2.61
N HIS A 81 2.90 22.47 -1.85
CA HIS A 81 1.53 22.71 -1.42
C HIS A 81 0.98 23.97 -2.11
N CYS A 82 0.21 23.78 -3.18
CA CYS A 82 -0.31 24.84 -4.06
C CYS A 82 -1.83 24.78 -4.28
N GLY A 83 -2.58 24.14 -3.37
CA GLY A 83 -4.02 24.02 -3.47
C GLY A 83 -4.79 25.34 -3.34
N GLU A 84 -6.04 25.36 -3.81
CA GLU A 84 -6.90 26.55 -3.85
C GLU A 84 -6.25 27.71 -4.62
N ASN A 85 -5.87 27.46 -5.86
CA ASN A 85 -5.36 28.46 -6.81
C ASN A 85 -6.19 28.42 -8.11
N LYS A 86 -5.63 28.91 -9.22
CA LYS A 86 -6.20 28.82 -10.57
C LYS A 86 -5.20 28.17 -11.53
N ILE A 87 -4.37 27.27 -11.02
CA ILE A 87 -3.23 26.72 -11.77
C ILE A 87 -3.75 25.83 -12.89
N THR A 88 -3.35 26.14 -14.11
CA THR A 88 -3.58 25.30 -15.30
C THR A 88 -2.34 24.50 -15.68
N GLU A 89 -1.15 24.93 -15.21
CA GLU A 89 0.13 24.27 -15.47
C GLU A 89 0.98 24.22 -14.20
N LEU A 90 1.33 23.00 -13.77
CA LEU A 90 2.23 22.74 -12.65
C LEU A 90 3.45 21.97 -13.16
N TYR A 91 4.63 22.55 -12.98
CA TYR A 91 5.91 21.91 -13.27
C TYR A 91 6.75 21.79 -11.99
N ALA A 92 6.92 20.57 -11.50
CA ALA A 92 7.68 20.27 -10.28
C ALA A 92 8.29 18.86 -10.35
N PRO A 93 9.33 18.65 -11.19
CA PRO A 93 9.80 17.30 -11.56
C PRO A 93 10.40 16.50 -10.40
N LYS A 94 10.90 17.18 -9.36
CA LYS A 94 11.49 16.55 -8.15
C LYS A 94 10.51 16.39 -7.00
N ALA A 95 9.27 16.85 -7.15
CA ALA A 95 8.33 16.84 -6.05
C ALA A 95 7.91 15.41 -5.71
N THR A 96 8.13 15.01 -4.46
CA THR A 96 7.72 13.71 -3.92
C THR A 96 6.34 13.80 -3.29
N VAL A 97 5.99 14.95 -2.72
CA VAL A 97 4.67 15.24 -2.14
C VAL A 97 4.07 16.48 -2.82
N VAL A 98 2.91 16.30 -3.45
CA VAL A 98 2.22 17.38 -4.17
C VAL A 98 0.77 17.51 -3.72
N LYS A 99 0.42 18.65 -3.13
CA LYS A 99 -0.96 19.02 -2.79
C LYS A 99 -1.41 20.15 -3.70
N CYS A 100 -2.13 19.82 -4.76
CA CYS A 100 -2.59 20.74 -5.81
C CYS A 100 -4.12 20.74 -5.99
N TYR A 101 -4.86 20.34 -4.95
CA TYR A 101 -6.32 20.33 -4.91
C TYR A 101 -6.96 21.71 -5.20
N ILE A 102 -8.14 21.73 -5.80
CA ILE A 102 -8.91 22.94 -6.16
C ILE A 102 -8.06 23.88 -7.03
N ASN A 103 -7.85 23.45 -8.28
CA ASN A 103 -7.13 24.18 -9.33
C ASN A 103 -7.86 23.98 -10.68
N GLN A 104 -7.20 24.27 -11.79
CA GLN A 104 -7.75 24.14 -13.16
C GLN A 104 -6.84 23.25 -14.03
N LEU A 105 -6.24 22.23 -13.41
CA LEU A 105 -5.33 21.31 -14.08
C LEU A 105 -6.11 20.36 -14.99
N THR A 106 -5.59 20.15 -16.20
CA THR A 106 -6.14 19.18 -17.17
C THR A 106 -5.26 17.94 -17.32
N GLU A 107 -3.99 18.06 -16.96
CA GLU A 107 -2.98 17.01 -17.00
C GLU A 107 -1.98 17.22 -15.86
N LEU A 108 -1.48 16.12 -15.27
CA LEU A 108 -0.39 16.14 -14.30
C LEU A 108 0.74 15.23 -14.76
N ARG A 109 1.97 15.75 -14.75
CA ARG A 109 3.21 15.00 -14.99
C ARG A 109 4.15 15.23 -13.81
N LEU A 110 4.27 14.23 -12.94
CA LEU A 110 4.99 14.33 -11.68
C LEU A 110 5.81 13.05 -11.47
N ASP A 111 6.93 12.95 -12.18
CA ASP A 111 7.70 11.71 -12.28
C ASP A 111 8.22 11.20 -10.92
N SER A 112 8.56 12.12 -10.01
CA SER A 112 9.07 11.79 -8.67
C SER A 112 7.98 11.67 -7.60
N ALA A 113 6.72 11.97 -7.91
CA ALA A 113 5.67 12.03 -6.90
C ALA A 113 5.33 10.64 -6.35
N VAL A 114 5.33 10.53 -5.02
CA VAL A 114 4.87 9.35 -4.28
C VAL A 114 3.50 9.58 -3.66
N GLU A 115 3.14 10.83 -3.35
CA GLU A 115 1.83 11.23 -2.82
C GLU A 115 1.30 12.46 -3.55
N ILE A 116 0.07 12.36 -4.06
CA ILE A 116 -0.65 13.45 -4.73
C ILE A 116 -2.02 13.68 -4.07
N GLU A 117 -2.35 14.93 -3.77
CA GLU A 117 -3.72 15.37 -3.46
C GLU A 117 -4.16 16.37 -4.54
N CYS A 118 -5.12 15.99 -5.37
CA CYS A 118 -5.54 16.76 -6.55
C CYS A 118 -7.06 16.88 -6.73
N TYR A 119 -7.88 16.56 -5.72
CA TYR A 119 -9.33 16.74 -5.76
C TYR A 119 -9.76 18.15 -6.20
N GLY A 120 -10.89 18.30 -6.89
CA GLY A 120 -11.39 19.61 -7.34
C GLY A 120 -10.64 20.21 -8.53
N ASN A 121 -9.91 19.38 -9.28
CA ASN A 121 -9.46 19.69 -10.65
C ASN A 121 -10.44 19.00 -11.62
N ASP A 122 -11.61 19.59 -11.82
CA ASP A 122 -12.75 18.91 -12.46
C ASP A 122 -12.51 18.55 -13.94
N ASP A 123 -11.55 19.22 -14.59
CA ASP A 123 -11.16 18.98 -15.99
C ASP A 123 -9.91 18.08 -16.13
N LEU A 124 -9.40 17.50 -15.03
CA LEU A 124 -8.23 16.61 -15.05
C LEU A 124 -8.56 15.32 -15.82
N LYS A 125 -7.72 14.97 -16.80
CA LYS A 125 -7.94 13.82 -17.69
C LYS A 125 -6.91 12.71 -17.52
N VAL A 126 -5.72 13.05 -17.07
CA VAL A 126 -4.61 12.10 -17.03
C VAL A 126 -3.56 12.52 -16.01
N ILE A 127 -2.99 11.52 -15.33
CA ILE A 127 -1.91 11.66 -14.37
C ILE A 127 -0.78 10.70 -14.78
N TYR A 128 0.38 11.26 -15.09
CA TYR A 128 1.63 10.52 -15.28
C TYR A 128 2.50 10.68 -14.03
N ALA A 129 2.54 9.64 -13.21
CA ALA A 129 3.29 9.62 -11.96
C ALA A 129 3.79 8.18 -11.66
N PRO A 130 4.86 7.69 -12.33
CA PRO A 130 5.35 6.31 -12.22
C PRO A 130 5.67 5.86 -10.79
N ASN A 131 6.01 6.79 -9.90
CA ASN A 131 6.37 6.50 -8.52
C ASN A 131 5.19 6.65 -7.53
N LEU A 132 3.99 6.95 -8.02
CA LEU A 132 2.83 7.24 -7.19
C LEU A 132 2.44 6.04 -6.33
N ARG A 133 2.23 6.28 -5.04
CA ARG A 133 1.78 5.28 -4.05
C ARG A 133 0.45 5.64 -3.44
N LYS A 134 0.16 6.94 -3.37
CA LYS A 134 -1.03 7.47 -2.73
C LYS A 134 -1.64 8.61 -3.54
N ILE A 135 -2.94 8.51 -3.76
CA ILE A 135 -3.75 9.58 -4.35
C ILE A 135 -5.05 9.72 -3.58
N ASP A 136 -5.61 10.93 -3.53
CA ASP A 136 -6.85 11.23 -2.80
C ASP A 136 -8.11 10.81 -3.56
N ARG A 137 -8.13 11.04 -4.87
CA ARG A 137 -9.17 10.70 -5.86
C ARG A 137 -8.49 10.54 -7.23
N PHE A 138 -9.21 10.08 -8.25
CA PHE A 138 -8.71 9.96 -9.64
C PHE A 138 -7.69 8.85 -9.87
N GLU A 139 -7.77 7.74 -9.13
CA GLU A 139 -6.96 6.54 -9.38
C GLU A 139 -7.11 6.04 -10.83
N ASP A 140 -8.31 6.17 -11.39
CA ASP A 140 -8.68 5.80 -12.75
C ASP A 140 -7.99 6.65 -13.83
N LEU A 141 -7.46 7.83 -13.48
CA LEU A 141 -6.75 8.71 -14.40
C LEU A 141 -5.23 8.47 -14.40
N VAL A 142 -4.71 7.62 -13.51
CA VAL A 142 -3.28 7.35 -13.39
C VAL A 142 -2.83 6.40 -14.50
N GLN A 143 -2.01 6.90 -15.43
CA GLN A 143 -1.43 6.11 -16.51
C GLN A 143 -0.10 5.50 -16.12
N THR A 144 -0.15 4.56 -15.18
CA THR A 144 0.99 3.71 -14.82
C THR A 144 0.52 2.27 -14.72
N GLU A 145 1.25 1.36 -15.37
CA GLU A 145 0.82 -0.05 -15.55
C GLU A 145 0.58 -0.80 -14.23
N ASP A 146 1.04 -0.26 -13.09
CA ASP A 146 0.96 -0.92 -11.79
C ASP A 146 0.27 -0.14 -10.67
N PHE A 147 -0.20 1.10 -10.87
CA PHE A 147 -0.75 1.85 -9.73
C PHE A 147 -1.98 1.17 -9.12
N ALA A 148 -2.92 0.72 -9.96
CA ALA A 148 -4.09 -0.03 -9.52
C ALA A 148 -3.76 -1.43 -8.95
N SER A 149 -2.58 -1.99 -9.27
CA SER A 149 -2.15 -3.32 -8.82
C SER A 149 -1.18 -3.29 -7.63
N ARG A 150 -0.66 -2.10 -7.23
CA ARG A 150 0.21 -1.92 -6.06
C ARG A 150 -0.55 -2.23 -4.78
N LYS A 151 -0.44 -3.48 -4.33
CA LYS A 151 -0.90 -3.92 -3.02
C LYS A 151 0.11 -3.49 -1.97
N GLU A 152 -0.34 -2.76 -0.96
CA GLU A 152 0.51 -2.37 0.16
C GLU A 152 1.02 -3.56 0.97
N ILE A 153 0.22 -4.62 1.01
CA ILE A 153 0.55 -5.91 1.59
C ILE A 153 0.16 -6.96 0.55
N ASP A 154 1.12 -7.76 0.12
CA ASP A 154 0.84 -8.98 -0.65
C ASP A 154 1.44 -10.19 0.07
N ILE A 155 0.72 -11.31 -0.01
CA ILE A 155 1.07 -12.56 0.65
C ILE A 155 1.28 -13.59 -0.45
N THR A 156 2.37 -14.32 -0.44
CA THR A 156 2.59 -15.44 -1.36
C THR A 156 2.77 -16.72 -0.57
N LEU A 157 1.94 -17.71 -0.86
CA LEU A 157 2.05 -19.05 -0.31
C LEU A 157 3.05 -19.86 -1.15
N LYS A 158 4.12 -20.36 -0.52
CA LYS A 158 5.21 -21.11 -1.18
C LYS A 158 5.11 -22.62 -0.99
N ASN A 159 4.22 -23.08 -0.12
CA ASN A 159 3.99 -24.49 0.10
C ASN A 159 3.50 -25.20 -1.15
N HIS A 160 3.66 -26.52 -1.10
CA HIS A 160 3.16 -27.41 -2.12
C HIS A 160 1.97 -28.21 -1.57
N PHE A 161 0.84 -28.10 -2.25
CA PHE A 161 -0.42 -28.80 -1.94
C PHE A 161 -0.92 -29.50 -3.20
N ASP A 162 -0.20 -30.53 -3.65
CA ASP A 162 -0.62 -31.37 -4.78
C ASP A 162 -1.13 -32.71 -4.25
N ARG A 163 -2.41 -33.00 -4.48
CA ARG A 163 -3.03 -34.26 -4.01
C ARG A 163 -2.47 -35.51 -4.69
N ARG A 164 -1.76 -35.36 -5.81
CA ARG A 164 -1.10 -36.47 -6.53
C ARG A 164 0.23 -36.85 -5.89
N ASN A 165 0.83 -35.94 -5.14
CA ASN A 165 2.08 -36.15 -4.41
C ASN A 165 1.89 -35.93 -2.89
N PRO A 166 1.21 -36.84 -2.20
CA PRO A 166 0.92 -36.69 -0.77
C PRO A 166 2.16 -36.69 0.12
N GLU A 167 3.27 -37.31 -0.31
CA GLU A 167 4.56 -37.23 0.41
C GLU A 167 5.14 -35.81 0.39
N GLY A 168 4.81 -35.02 -0.63
CA GLY A 168 5.18 -33.60 -0.75
C GLY A 168 4.09 -32.63 -0.31
N TYR A 169 3.01 -33.11 0.31
CA TYR A 169 1.91 -32.28 0.80
C TYR A 169 2.31 -31.64 2.13
N THR A 170 2.37 -30.31 2.20
CA THR A 170 2.87 -29.65 3.42
C THR A 170 1.81 -29.61 4.51
N THR A 171 2.09 -30.12 5.71
CA THR A 171 1.06 -30.24 6.76
C THR A 171 1.34 -29.39 8.00
N GLU A 172 2.60 -29.07 8.24
CA GLU A 172 3.06 -28.53 9.53
C GLU A 172 3.19 -27.01 9.55
N THR A 173 3.50 -26.38 8.41
CA THR A 173 3.74 -24.93 8.33
C THR A 173 3.28 -24.35 6.99
N PHE A 174 2.81 -23.11 7.01
CA PHE A 174 2.68 -22.25 5.84
C PHE A 174 3.95 -21.43 5.66
N ALA A 175 4.75 -21.77 4.65
CA ALA A 175 5.84 -20.95 4.15
C ALA A 175 5.26 -19.78 3.35
N LEU A 176 5.27 -18.61 3.97
CA LEU A 176 4.75 -17.37 3.41
C LEU A 176 5.90 -16.44 3.02
N GLU A 177 5.73 -15.72 1.90
CA GLU A 177 6.52 -14.54 1.57
C GLU A 177 5.59 -13.33 1.63
N ILE A 178 5.93 -12.37 2.48
CA ILE A 178 5.18 -11.12 2.65
C ILE A 178 5.93 -10.03 1.92
N ALA A 179 5.25 -9.35 1.01
CA ALA A 179 5.74 -8.15 0.36
C ALA A 179 5.00 -6.94 0.92
N LEU A 180 5.76 -5.96 1.40
CA LEU A 180 5.23 -4.71 1.93
C LEU A 180 5.65 -3.56 1.03
N ASP A 181 4.68 -2.78 0.59
CA ASP A 181 4.88 -1.55 -0.18
C ASP A 181 3.92 -0.46 0.31
N LEU A 182 4.09 -0.04 1.58
CA LEU A 182 3.13 0.82 2.26
C LEU A 182 3.04 2.22 1.62
N ASP A 183 1.83 2.79 1.66
CA ASP A 183 1.53 4.17 1.24
C ASP A 183 2.34 5.24 1.98
N LYS A 184 2.72 4.95 3.23
CA LYS A 184 3.48 5.84 4.11
C LYS A 184 4.52 5.05 4.88
N PRO A 185 5.69 5.65 5.19
CA PRO A 185 6.65 5.07 6.11
C PRO A 185 6.02 4.75 7.46
N ARG A 186 6.22 3.53 7.95
CA ARG A 186 5.69 3.08 9.24
C ARG A 186 6.71 2.23 9.99
N THR A 187 6.69 2.33 11.30
CA THR A 187 7.33 1.34 12.18
C THR A 187 6.30 0.27 12.50
N VAL A 188 6.62 -0.98 12.17
CA VAL A 188 5.81 -2.15 12.51
C VAL A 188 6.39 -2.75 13.78
N ASP A 189 5.58 -2.80 14.83
CA ASP A 189 5.98 -3.30 16.14
C ASP A 189 5.77 -4.81 16.23
N THR A 190 4.63 -5.28 15.73
CA THR A 190 4.25 -6.70 15.73
C THR A 190 3.61 -7.08 14.40
N ILE A 191 3.85 -8.31 13.97
CA ILE A 191 3.11 -8.94 12.88
C ILE A 191 2.38 -10.16 13.45
N THR A 192 1.08 -10.24 13.22
CA THR A 192 0.26 -11.40 13.60
C THR A 192 -0.47 -11.96 12.39
N PHE A 193 -0.85 -13.24 12.47
CA PHE A 193 -1.60 -13.93 11.42
C PHE A 193 -2.89 -14.53 11.96
N ALA A 194 -3.92 -14.54 11.14
CA ALA A 194 -5.07 -15.43 11.30
C ALA A 194 -5.21 -16.26 10.03
N ILE A 195 -5.40 -17.57 10.19
CA ILE A 195 -5.49 -18.50 9.08
C ILE A 195 -6.68 -19.42 9.29
N SER A 196 -7.56 -19.50 8.30
CA SER A 196 -8.71 -20.40 8.32
C SER A 196 -8.87 -21.14 7.00
N ILE A 197 -9.40 -22.35 7.08
CA ILE A 197 -9.98 -23.04 5.94
C ILE A 197 -11.46 -22.65 5.92
N TYR A 198 -11.93 -22.23 4.75
CA TYR A 198 -13.27 -21.71 4.58
C TYR A 198 -13.95 -22.36 3.37
N ASP A 199 -15.21 -22.74 3.52
CA ASP A 199 -16.10 -22.98 2.39
C ASP A 199 -17.36 -22.09 2.52
N PRO A 200 -17.54 -21.09 1.64
CA PRO A 200 -18.72 -20.25 1.63
C PRO A 200 -20.02 -21.00 1.30
N ALA A 201 -19.96 -22.08 0.52
CA ALA A 201 -21.14 -22.79 0.03
C ALA A 201 -21.92 -23.47 1.18
N VAL A 202 -21.21 -23.97 2.18
CA VAL A 202 -21.79 -24.67 3.33
C VAL A 202 -21.61 -23.91 4.66
N GLN A 203 -21.12 -22.66 4.61
CA GLN A 203 -20.82 -21.84 5.79
C GLN A 203 -19.90 -22.56 6.80
N PHE A 204 -18.92 -23.30 6.26
CA PHE A 204 -17.96 -24.04 7.06
C PHE A 204 -16.68 -23.21 7.21
N GLU A 205 -16.21 -23.02 8.44
CA GLU A 205 -14.95 -22.36 8.73
C GLU A 205 -14.21 -23.08 9.84
N VAL A 206 -12.94 -23.39 9.61
CA VAL A 206 -12.04 -23.98 10.62
C VAL A 206 -10.80 -23.11 10.74
N TYR A 207 -10.56 -22.61 11.96
CA TYR A 207 -9.37 -21.83 12.27
C TYR A 207 -8.15 -22.73 12.47
N LEU A 208 -7.16 -22.54 11.60
CA LEU A 208 -5.80 -23.07 11.74
C LEU A 208 -4.93 -22.15 12.61
N MET A 209 -5.29 -20.88 12.71
CA MET A 209 -4.63 -19.91 13.58
C MET A 209 -5.56 -18.73 13.81
N LYS A 210 -5.69 -18.26 15.04
CA LYS A 210 -6.35 -16.98 15.36
C LYS A 210 -5.31 -15.88 15.55
N ARG A 211 -5.73 -14.62 15.36
CA ARG A 211 -4.87 -13.43 15.50
C ARG A 211 -4.05 -13.40 16.80
N ASN A 212 -4.64 -13.85 17.90
CA ASN A 212 -4.02 -13.78 19.23
C ASN A 212 -3.14 -15.00 19.56
N ASP A 213 -2.98 -15.93 18.62
CA ASP A 213 -2.14 -17.10 18.82
C ASP A 213 -0.68 -16.66 18.80
N ALA A 214 0.08 -17.09 19.80
CA ALA A 214 1.48 -16.73 19.89
C ALA A 214 2.25 -17.36 18.72
N PHE A 215 2.72 -16.52 17.82
CA PHE A 215 3.66 -16.87 16.76
C PHE A 215 4.88 -15.96 16.85
N ASP A 216 6.05 -16.55 17.07
CA ASP A 216 7.29 -15.81 17.18
C ASP A 216 7.89 -15.58 15.79
N LEU A 217 7.85 -14.32 15.32
CA LEU A 217 8.43 -13.92 14.03
C LEU A 217 9.92 -13.56 14.13
N ASN A 218 10.51 -13.58 15.33
CA ASN A 218 11.85 -13.06 15.57
C ASN A 218 12.94 -13.77 14.74
N ASP A 219 12.71 -15.02 14.33
CA ASP A 219 13.62 -15.76 13.47
C ASP A 219 13.61 -15.27 12.01
N SER A 220 12.54 -14.57 11.58
CA SER A 220 12.33 -14.13 10.20
C SER A 220 12.63 -12.65 9.98
N ILE A 221 12.36 -11.80 10.97
CA ILE A 221 12.63 -10.36 10.93
C ILE A 221 12.84 -9.83 12.34
N ALA A 222 13.78 -8.89 12.50
CA ALA A 222 13.96 -8.21 13.77
C ALA A 222 12.82 -7.19 13.97
N LEU A 223 12.00 -7.40 15.01
CA LEU A 223 10.94 -6.48 15.41
C LEU A 223 11.43 -5.53 16.53
N PRO A 224 11.02 -4.24 16.53
CA PRO A 224 10.28 -3.54 15.48
C PRO A 224 11.16 -3.23 14.27
N PHE A 225 10.55 -3.01 13.10
CA PHE A 225 11.25 -2.57 11.89
C PHE A 225 10.52 -1.43 11.18
N ALA A 226 11.28 -0.63 10.42
CA ALA A 226 10.74 0.45 9.60
C ALA A 226 10.49 -0.04 8.16
N VAL A 227 9.29 0.26 7.65
CA VAL A 227 8.90 0.06 6.25
C VAL A 227 8.86 1.43 5.57
N ASP A 228 10.01 1.93 5.17
CA ASP A 228 10.19 3.22 4.49
C ASP A 228 10.35 3.07 2.96
N LYS A 229 10.47 1.84 2.49
CA LYS A 229 10.63 1.43 1.08
C LYS A 229 10.04 0.03 0.88
N PRO A 230 9.81 -0.40 -0.39
CA PRO A 230 9.36 -1.76 -0.66
C PRO A 230 10.29 -2.79 -0.02
N MET A 231 9.72 -3.76 0.66
CA MET A 231 10.49 -4.84 1.27
C MET A 231 9.77 -6.19 1.21
N ARG A 232 10.55 -7.25 1.37
CA ARG A 232 10.05 -8.63 1.43
C ARG A 232 10.71 -9.38 2.55
N PHE A 233 9.95 -10.24 3.21
CA PHE A 233 10.47 -11.21 4.17
C PHE A 233 9.70 -12.53 4.03
N ALA A 234 10.36 -13.63 4.34
CA ALA A 234 9.74 -14.94 4.38
C ALA A 234 9.56 -15.38 5.82
N CYS A 235 8.45 -16.04 6.14
CA CYS A 235 8.20 -16.64 7.43
C CYS A 235 7.53 -18.02 7.27
N SER A 236 7.62 -18.86 8.29
CA SER A 236 6.95 -20.16 8.33
C SER A 236 5.96 -20.20 9.48
N VAL A 237 4.67 -20.06 9.18
CA VAL A 237 3.60 -20.02 10.17
C VAL A 237 3.14 -21.45 10.48
N PRO A 238 3.12 -21.91 11.74
CA PRO A 238 2.64 -23.25 12.08
C PRO A 238 1.19 -23.48 11.66
N ILE A 239 0.90 -24.68 11.14
CA ILE A 239 -0.46 -25.12 10.80
C ILE A 239 -0.92 -26.10 11.88
N ARG A 240 -1.64 -25.60 12.88
CA ARG A 240 -2.13 -26.44 13.97
C ARG A 240 -3.56 -26.07 14.28
N SER A 241 -4.43 -27.05 14.55
CA SER A 241 -5.78 -26.75 15.04
C SER A 241 -5.69 -25.82 16.25
N TYR A 242 -6.32 -24.64 16.18
CA TYR A 242 -6.31 -23.68 17.29
C TYR A 242 -6.82 -24.31 18.59
N GLU A 243 -7.84 -25.19 18.49
CA GLU A 243 -8.50 -25.76 19.66
C GLU A 243 -7.65 -26.77 20.43
N THR A 244 -6.77 -27.50 19.73
CA THR A 244 -6.01 -28.62 20.31
C THR A 244 -4.50 -28.42 20.29
N GLY A 245 -3.99 -27.57 19.40
CA GLY A 245 -2.57 -27.32 19.18
C GLY A 245 -1.76 -28.52 18.66
N THR A 246 -2.40 -29.67 18.43
CA THR A 246 -1.72 -30.94 18.11
C THR A 246 -2.05 -31.50 16.73
N LYS A 247 -3.21 -31.14 16.16
CA LYS A 247 -3.64 -31.62 14.84
C LYS A 247 -3.04 -30.76 13.74
N ASN A 248 -2.42 -31.38 12.75
CA ASN A 248 -1.90 -30.70 11.57
C ASN A 248 -2.98 -30.54 10.49
N LEU A 249 -2.63 -29.96 9.33
CA LEU A 249 -3.59 -29.72 8.25
C LEU A 249 -4.34 -30.97 7.80
N LEU A 250 -3.64 -32.12 7.68
CA LEU A 250 -4.28 -33.36 7.23
C LEU A 250 -5.27 -33.90 8.26
N ASP A 251 -4.90 -33.88 9.54
CA ASP A 251 -5.79 -34.32 10.62
C ASP A 251 -7.07 -33.49 10.65
N ILE A 252 -6.96 -32.20 10.41
CA ILE A 252 -8.11 -31.30 10.34
C ILE A 252 -9.00 -31.65 9.14
N ILE A 253 -8.41 -31.82 7.95
CA ILE A 253 -9.17 -32.21 6.75
C ILE A 253 -9.84 -33.59 6.93
N ARG A 254 -9.19 -34.54 7.62
CA ARG A 254 -9.77 -35.88 7.90
C ARG A 254 -11.05 -35.81 8.71
N GLU A 255 -11.18 -34.81 9.58
CA GLU A 255 -12.31 -34.64 10.49
C GLU A 255 -13.41 -33.74 9.90
N MET A 256 -13.21 -33.17 8.72
CA MET A 256 -14.23 -32.38 8.02
C MET A 256 -15.46 -33.24 7.65
N PRO A 257 -16.63 -32.61 7.45
CA PRO A 257 -17.79 -33.30 6.92
C PRO A 257 -17.46 -34.09 5.65
N GLU A 258 -18.13 -35.22 5.44
CA GLU A 258 -17.86 -36.08 4.30
C GLU A 258 -18.02 -35.36 2.95
N SER A 259 -18.98 -34.42 2.86
CA SER A 259 -19.17 -33.55 1.70
C SER A 259 -17.87 -32.85 1.29
N GLU A 260 -17.24 -32.18 2.25
CA GLU A 260 -16.01 -31.41 2.04
C GLU A 260 -14.81 -32.32 1.80
N ARG A 261 -14.71 -33.38 2.61
CA ARG A 261 -13.55 -34.26 2.59
C ARG A 261 -13.46 -35.09 1.31
N VAL A 262 -14.57 -35.53 0.74
CA VAL A 262 -14.59 -36.53 -0.35
C VAL A 262 -14.90 -35.92 -1.71
N TYR A 263 -15.77 -34.92 -1.77
CA TYR A 263 -16.33 -34.44 -3.04
C TYR A 263 -15.67 -33.14 -3.52
N GLU A 264 -15.24 -32.28 -2.60
CA GLU A 264 -14.54 -31.06 -2.97
C GLU A 264 -13.12 -31.36 -3.45
N ARG A 265 -12.76 -30.80 -4.62
CA ARG A 265 -11.44 -31.02 -5.21
C ARG A 265 -10.36 -30.15 -4.59
N GLU A 266 -10.75 -29.00 -4.06
CA GLU A 266 -9.87 -27.95 -3.56
C GLU A 266 -10.50 -27.33 -2.31
N PHE A 267 -9.66 -26.76 -1.45
CA PHE A 267 -10.10 -25.96 -0.31
C PHE A 267 -9.60 -24.51 -0.46
N HIS A 268 -10.41 -23.57 0.01
CA HIS A 268 -10.00 -22.18 0.15
C HIS A 268 -9.38 -21.96 1.54
N ILE A 269 -8.18 -21.39 1.56
CA ILE A 269 -7.50 -20.94 2.77
C ILE A 269 -7.38 -19.43 2.76
N ASP A 270 -7.97 -18.79 3.77
CA ASP A 270 -7.76 -17.38 4.03
C ASP A 270 -6.55 -17.19 4.93
N VAL A 271 -5.56 -16.42 4.46
CA VAL A 271 -4.44 -15.96 5.27
C VAL A 271 -4.60 -14.45 5.46
N THR A 272 -4.81 -14.04 6.70
CA THR A 272 -4.86 -12.63 7.09
C THR A 272 -3.57 -12.24 7.80
N CYS A 273 -2.87 -11.24 7.27
CA CYS A 273 -1.71 -10.62 7.89
C CYS A 273 -2.13 -9.31 8.56
N TYR A 274 -1.75 -9.11 9.82
CA TYR A 274 -1.95 -7.88 10.56
C TYR A 274 -0.60 -7.22 10.84
N LEU A 275 -0.50 -5.93 10.52
CA LEU A 275 0.62 -5.06 10.86
C LEU A 275 0.18 -4.14 11.99
N GLU A 276 0.74 -4.35 13.18
CA GLU A 276 0.37 -3.61 14.39
C GLU A 276 1.42 -2.54 14.68
N SER A 277 0.95 -1.35 15.06
CA SER A 277 1.83 -0.24 15.43
C SER A 277 1.26 0.55 16.61
N GLN A 278 2.11 0.94 17.57
CA GLN A 278 1.70 1.66 18.78
C GLN A 278 1.10 3.05 18.49
N ASN A 279 1.40 3.64 17.33
CA ASN A 279 1.14 5.06 17.03
C ASN A 279 0.27 5.30 15.77
N THR A 280 -0.18 4.26 15.07
CA THR A 280 -1.05 4.40 13.90
C THR A 280 -2.12 3.31 13.86
N GLN A 281 -3.17 3.51 13.05
CA GLN A 281 -4.20 2.50 12.82
C GLN A 281 -3.58 1.23 12.21
N ASP A 282 -3.78 0.08 12.86
CA ASP A 282 -3.40 -1.25 12.38
C ASP A 282 -3.85 -1.44 10.93
N LYS A 283 -2.98 -2.02 10.10
CA LYS A 283 -3.33 -2.46 8.74
C LYS A 283 -3.48 -3.97 8.71
N SER A 284 -4.47 -4.46 7.99
CA SER A 284 -4.65 -5.89 7.77
C SER A 284 -4.96 -6.18 6.31
N PHE A 285 -4.49 -7.31 5.82
CA PHE A 285 -4.77 -7.79 4.48
C PHE A 285 -5.03 -9.29 4.49
N THR A 286 -6.12 -9.70 3.86
CA THR A 286 -6.50 -11.12 3.71
C THR A 286 -6.30 -11.53 2.26
N LYS A 287 -5.67 -12.68 2.05
CA LYS A 287 -5.56 -13.33 0.74
C LYS A 287 -6.04 -14.77 0.84
N THR A 288 -6.95 -15.12 -0.06
CA THR A 288 -7.45 -16.48 -0.23
C THR A 288 -6.54 -17.25 -1.18
N PHE A 289 -6.22 -18.49 -0.82
CA PHE A 289 -5.46 -19.44 -1.63
C PHE A 289 -6.29 -20.71 -1.86
N GLU A 290 -6.22 -21.26 -3.07
CA GLU A 290 -6.78 -22.58 -3.39
C GLU A 290 -5.69 -23.63 -3.20
N ILE A 291 -6.02 -24.70 -2.47
CA ILE A 291 -5.13 -25.85 -2.26
C ILE A 291 -5.86 -27.15 -2.63
N ASP A 292 -5.14 -28.14 -3.17
CA ASP A 292 -5.79 -29.41 -3.50
C ASP A 292 -6.28 -30.13 -2.25
N ASN A 293 -7.48 -30.71 -2.31
CA ASN A 293 -7.94 -31.66 -1.30
C ASN A 293 -7.25 -33.01 -1.52
N PRO A 294 -6.41 -33.48 -0.56
CA PRO A 294 -5.68 -34.74 -0.70
C PRO A 294 -6.57 -35.99 -0.66
N PHE A 295 -7.81 -35.88 -0.17
CA PHE A 295 -8.75 -36.98 -0.02
C PHE A 295 -9.86 -37.01 -1.07
N ALA A 296 -9.94 -36.00 -1.93
CA ALA A 296 -10.93 -35.91 -3.00
C ALA A 296 -10.92 -37.17 -3.88
N GLY A 297 -12.06 -37.84 -4.02
CA GLY A 297 -12.22 -39.04 -4.84
C GLY A 297 -11.53 -40.31 -4.30
N ARG A 298 -11.07 -40.32 -3.03
CA ARG A 298 -10.43 -41.49 -2.40
C ARG A 298 -11.38 -42.38 -1.57
N TYR A 299 -12.68 -42.12 -1.65
CA TYR A 299 -13.71 -42.94 -1.02
C TYR A 299 -14.07 -44.16 -1.90
N GLN A 300 -13.94 -45.36 -1.35
CA GLN A 300 -14.28 -46.61 -2.05
C GLN A 300 -15.70 -47.05 -1.70
N TRP A 301 -16.63 -46.78 -2.61
CA TRP A 301 -18.06 -47.11 -2.46
C TRP A 301 -18.33 -48.60 -2.24
N ASP A 302 -17.54 -49.48 -2.85
CA ASP A 302 -17.77 -50.93 -2.80
C ASP A 302 -17.38 -51.55 -1.45
N THR A 303 -16.50 -50.89 -0.71
CA THR A 303 -15.95 -51.42 0.54
C THR A 303 -16.38 -50.59 1.75
N ASP A 304 -17.03 -49.43 1.54
CA ASP A 304 -17.30 -48.42 2.57
C ASP A 304 -16.02 -48.08 3.35
N THR A 305 -14.89 -48.04 2.63
CA THR A 305 -13.58 -47.75 3.23
C THR A 305 -12.93 -46.54 2.59
N PHE A 306 -12.14 -45.87 3.43
CA PHE A 306 -11.38 -44.69 3.06
C PHE A 306 -9.93 -45.08 2.77
N THR A 307 -9.40 -44.64 1.63
CA THR A 307 -7.98 -44.87 1.32
C THR A 307 -7.17 -43.64 1.73
N GLU A 308 -6.19 -43.84 2.62
CA GLU A 308 -5.26 -42.77 2.98
C GLU A 308 -4.50 -42.24 1.73
N PRO A 309 -4.10 -40.96 1.72
CA PRO A 309 -3.33 -40.37 0.64
C PRO A 309 -2.02 -41.13 0.42
N ALA A 310 -1.96 -41.93 -0.64
CA ALA A 310 -0.76 -42.58 -1.13
C ALA A 310 -0.39 -42.02 -2.52
N THR A 311 0.88 -42.15 -2.88
CA THR A 311 1.44 -41.74 -4.18
C THR A 311 0.60 -42.34 -5.31
N MET A 312 0.00 -41.49 -6.15
CA MET A 312 -0.79 -41.96 -7.28
C MET A 312 0.15 -42.39 -8.41
N GLU A 313 0.42 -43.69 -8.56
CA GLU A 313 1.36 -44.17 -9.59
C GLU A 313 0.82 -44.02 -11.03
N GLN A 314 -0.50 -43.99 -11.22
CA GLN A 314 -1.17 -43.65 -12.49
C GLN A 314 -2.68 -43.71 -12.23
N ASP A 315 -3.44 -42.71 -12.69
CA ASP A 315 -4.61 -43.02 -13.53
C ASP A 315 -5.30 -41.75 -14.04
N ALA A 316 -5.10 -41.48 -15.33
CA ALA A 316 -5.97 -40.64 -16.14
C ALA A 316 -7.31 -41.34 -16.50
N LYS A 317 -7.59 -42.53 -15.92
CA LYS A 317 -8.72 -43.39 -16.28
C LYS A 317 -9.84 -43.50 -15.25
N PHE A 318 -9.66 -42.95 -14.04
CA PHE A 318 -10.69 -42.98 -12.99
C PHE A 318 -11.11 -41.59 -12.50
N LEU A 319 -11.06 -40.60 -13.39
CA LEU A 319 -11.70 -39.31 -13.16
C LEU A 319 -12.95 -39.23 -14.04
N PRO A 320 -14.18 -39.16 -13.49
CA PRO A 320 -15.26 -38.45 -14.16
C PRO A 320 -14.93 -36.95 -14.33
#